data_AF-A0A965TF65-F1
#
_entry.id   AF-A0A965TF65-F1
#
_cell.length_a   1.000
_cell.length_b   1.000
_cell.length_c   1.000
_cell.angle_alpha   90.00
_cell.angle_beta   90.00
_cell.angle_gamma   90.00
#
_symmetry.space_group_name_H-M   'P 1'
#
loop_
_entity.id
_entity.type
_entity.pdbx_description
1 polymer ?
#
loop_
_entity_poly.entity_id
_entity_poly.type
_entity_poly.pdbx_seq_one_letter_code
_entity_poly.pdbx_strand_id
1 'polypeptide(L)'
;MNINFITNYTQFNNDYMDVVRAFAPHITFDADAEAYLQLELNEKNNNIEIRIFSNFWQPLDISYAIQGDALLRKRLAKRYSKRELYMYLSLNTGIKLPYGSLTGIRPTKLYYDLIAEGLYPDEMLDYFAVSKEKAQIIREVISAQKGIYLAETQKYDYFVNIPFCPSRCSYCSFISEIIPRVKGRLEEYTDCLLRDIDAVLLPQGLRRAIYVGGGTPTALPYNMLDRILRKVDRKNEEFTVEAGRPDTLSQDIIEVMKANGVTRVSVNPQTFKESTLPLIGRAHTVKDI
;
A
#
# COMPACT_ATOMS: atom_id res chain seq x y z
N MET A 1 2.09 23.99 -15.07
CA MET A 1 0.77 24.68 -15.09
C MET A 1 0.11 24.49 -13.74
N ASN A 2 -0.40 25.54 -13.10
CA ASN A 2 -1.06 25.43 -11.79
C ASN A 2 -2.56 25.23 -11.99
N ILE A 3 -3.15 24.17 -11.42
CA ILE A 3 -4.53 23.75 -11.70
C ILE A 3 -5.26 23.37 -10.41
N ASN A 4 -6.50 23.82 -10.28
CA ASN A 4 -7.45 23.34 -9.28
C ASN A 4 -8.18 22.10 -9.80
N PHE A 5 -8.04 20.95 -9.13
CA PHE A 5 -8.72 19.70 -9.51
C PHE A 5 -10.02 19.52 -8.72
N ILE A 6 -11.12 19.32 -9.43
CA ILE A 6 -12.47 19.25 -8.88
C ILE A 6 -13.12 17.93 -9.28
N THR A 7 -13.86 17.30 -8.37
CA THR A 7 -14.64 16.10 -8.69
C THR A 7 -15.97 16.07 -7.93
N ASN A 8 -17.05 15.63 -8.59
CA ASN A 8 -18.35 15.43 -7.94
C ASN A 8 -18.40 14.11 -7.13
N TYR A 9 -17.40 13.24 -7.28
CA TYR A 9 -17.36 11.91 -6.67
C TYR A 9 -16.23 11.81 -5.63
N THR A 10 -16.45 12.43 -4.47
CA THR A 10 -15.44 12.61 -3.41
C THR A 10 -14.87 11.31 -2.85
N GLN A 11 -15.59 10.18 -2.96
CA GLN A 11 -15.12 8.87 -2.51
C GLN A 11 -13.84 8.40 -3.22
N PHE A 12 -13.59 8.87 -4.44
CA PHE A 12 -12.40 8.53 -5.22
C PHE A 12 -11.38 9.67 -5.31
N ASN A 13 -11.53 10.72 -4.47
CA ASN A 13 -10.67 11.89 -4.55
C ASN A 13 -9.19 11.53 -4.42
N ASN A 14 -8.82 10.67 -3.45
CA ASN A 14 -7.43 10.23 -3.29
C ASN A 14 -6.92 9.47 -4.52
N ASP A 15 -7.74 8.55 -5.06
CA ASP A 15 -7.39 7.78 -6.26
C ASP A 15 -7.16 8.68 -7.48
N TYR A 16 -7.95 9.75 -7.64
CA TYR A 16 -7.77 10.74 -8.71
C TYR A 16 -6.53 11.60 -8.46
N MET A 17 -6.36 12.08 -7.22
CA MET A 17 -5.19 12.87 -6.84
C MET A 17 -3.88 12.12 -7.06
N ASP A 18 -3.84 10.80 -6.90
CA ASP A 18 -2.66 9.98 -7.24
C ASP A 18 -2.31 10.09 -8.73
N VAL A 19 -3.30 9.95 -9.63
CA VAL A 19 -3.10 10.07 -11.08
C VAL A 19 -2.62 11.48 -11.42
N VAL A 20 -3.33 12.47 -10.90
CA VAL A 20 -3.14 13.90 -11.10
C VAL A 20 -1.73 14.32 -10.65
N ARG A 21 -1.33 13.95 -9.42
CA ARG A 21 0.02 14.22 -8.88
C ARG A 21 1.15 13.50 -9.62
N ALA A 22 0.88 12.38 -10.29
CA ALA A 22 1.90 11.69 -11.07
C ALA A 22 2.38 12.49 -12.29
N PHE A 23 1.66 13.54 -12.70
CA PHE A 23 2.10 14.49 -13.72
C PHE A 23 2.93 15.67 -13.16
N ALA A 24 3.21 15.71 -11.86
CA ALA A 24 4.13 16.69 -11.29
C ALA A 24 5.59 16.44 -11.78
N PRO A 25 6.41 17.50 -11.95
CA PRO A 25 6.11 18.92 -11.73
C PRO A 25 5.43 19.62 -12.92
N HIS A 26 5.11 18.91 -14.00
CA HIS A 26 4.54 19.50 -15.22
C HIS A 26 3.16 20.12 -14.96
N ILE A 27 2.37 19.47 -14.11
CA ILE A 27 1.17 20.04 -13.50
C ILE A 27 1.40 20.17 -11.99
N THR A 28 1.16 21.37 -11.47
CA THR A 28 1.12 21.65 -10.03
C THR A 28 -0.33 21.87 -9.63
N PHE A 29 -0.69 21.40 -8.43
CA PHE A 29 -2.06 21.45 -7.95
C PHE A 29 -2.17 22.43 -6.81
N ASP A 30 -3.11 23.35 -6.98
CA ASP A 30 -3.36 24.45 -6.08
C ASP A 30 -4.85 24.76 -6.10
N ALA A 31 -5.48 24.70 -4.93
CA ALA A 31 -6.92 24.89 -4.80
C ALA A 31 -7.33 26.32 -5.17
N ASP A 32 -6.41 27.28 -5.08
CA ASP A 32 -6.64 28.69 -5.38
C ASP A 32 -6.29 29.06 -6.84
N ALA A 33 -5.92 28.07 -7.67
CA ALA A 33 -5.62 28.32 -9.08
C ALA A 33 -6.88 28.66 -9.91
N GLU A 34 -6.76 29.68 -10.78
CA GLU A 34 -7.83 30.07 -11.72
C GLU A 34 -8.09 29.03 -12.83
N ALA A 35 -7.05 28.28 -13.22
CA ALA A 35 -7.20 27.18 -14.14
C ALA A 35 -7.78 25.98 -13.39
N TYR A 36 -8.87 25.39 -13.89
CA TYR A 36 -9.49 24.23 -13.25
C TYR A 36 -9.59 23.04 -14.20
N LEU A 37 -9.54 21.85 -13.60
CA LEU A 37 -9.81 20.57 -14.24
C LEU A 37 -10.88 19.85 -13.42
N GLN A 38 -12.03 19.58 -14.04
CA GLN A 38 -13.15 18.94 -13.39
C GLN A 38 -13.39 17.54 -13.98
N LEU A 39 -13.54 16.55 -13.10
CA LEU A 39 -13.99 15.20 -13.43
C LEU A 39 -15.34 14.93 -12.78
N GLU A 40 -16.33 14.69 -13.63
CA GLU A 40 -17.66 14.26 -13.24
C GLU A 40 -17.84 12.77 -13.53
N LEU A 41 -18.31 12.04 -12.52
CA LEU A 41 -18.68 10.63 -12.61
C LEU A 41 -20.16 10.50 -12.25
N ASN A 42 -20.96 9.94 -13.16
CA ASN A 42 -22.38 9.69 -12.95
C ASN A 42 -22.72 8.23 -13.28
N GLU A 43 -23.47 7.58 -12.40
CA GLU A 43 -24.01 6.23 -12.65
C GLU A 43 -25.51 6.34 -12.96
N LYS A 44 -25.91 6.07 -14.22
CA LYS A 44 -27.31 6.15 -14.67
C LYS A 44 -27.64 4.96 -15.55
N ASN A 45 -28.81 4.34 -15.37
CA ASN A 45 -29.37 3.34 -16.30
C ASN A 45 -28.37 2.24 -16.74
N ASN A 46 -27.65 1.65 -15.79
CA ASN A 46 -26.58 0.66 -16.06
C ASN A 46 -25.39 1.17 -16.86
N ASN A 47 -25.20 2.49 -16.94
CA ASN A 47 -24.03 3.11 -17.53
C ASN A 47 -23.24 3.89 -16.48
N ILE A 48 -21.94 3.97 -16.73
CA ILE A 48 -21.02 4.88 -16.07
C ILE A 48 -20.63 5.96 -17.07
N GLU A 49 -21.09 7.17 -16.81
CA GLU A 49 -20.82 8.36 -17.59
C GLU A 49 -19.67 9.14 -16.92
N ILE A 50 -18.61 9.36 -17.67
CA ILE A 50 -17.42 10.11 -17.26
C ILE A 50 -17.30 11.33 -18.14
N ARG A 51 -17.26 12.50 -17.51
CA ARG A 51 -17.08 13.77 -18.17
C ARG A 51 -15.88 14.50 -17.57
N ILE A 52 -14.94 14.89 -18.41
CA ILE A 52 -13.73 15.60 -18.00
C ILE A 52 -13.65 16.90 -18.79
N PHE A 53 -13.52 18.03 -18.10
CA PHE A 53 -13.47 19.33 -18.75
C PHE A 53 -12.64 20.32 -17.95
N SER A 54 -12.24 21.40 -18.62
CA SER A 54 -11.38 22.43 -18.06
C SER A 54 -11.64 23.75 -18.81
N ASN A 55 -11.13 24.86 -18.27
CA ASN A 55 -11.17 26.15 -18.97
C ASN A 55 -10.06 26.33 -20.03
N PHE A 56 -9.24 25.31 -20.32
CA PHE A 56 -8.09 25.41 -21.23
C PHE A 56 -7.93 24.23 -22.21
N TRP A 57 -8.56 23.08 -21.96
CA TRP A 57 -8.59 21.94 -22.88
C TRP A 57 -10.02 21.55 -23.25
N GLN A 58 -10.15 20.92 -24.41
CA GLN A 58 -11.43 20.45 -24.95
C GLN A 58 -12.04 19.37 -24.04
N PRO A 59 -13.36 19.40 -23.80
CA PRO A 59 -14.01 18.44 -22.93
C PRO A 59 -14.00 17.02 -23.53
N LEU A 60 -14.08 16.02 -22.65
CA LEU A 60 -14.22 14.61 -22.96
C LEU A 60 -15.46 14.06 -22.28
N ASP A 61 -16.33 13.42 -23.07
CA ASP A 61 -17.53 12.74 -22.58
C ASP A 61 -17.50 11.28 -23.04
N ILE A 62 -17.50 10.32 -22.10
CA ILE A 62 -17.44 8.88 -22.36
C ILE A 62 -18.48 8.16 -21.50
N SER A 63 -19.08 7.10 -22.05
CA SER A 63 -20.03 6.25 -21.33
C SER A 63 -19.67 4.78 -21.48
N TYR A 64 -19.74 4.04 -20.38
CA TYR A 64 -19.48 2.61 -20.31
C TYR A 64 -20.73 1.86 -19.83
N ALA A 65 -21.19 0.88 -20.61
CA ALA A 65 -22.24 -0.03 -20.17
C ALA A 65 -21.69 -1.02 -19.13
N ILE A 66 -22.42 -1.19 -18.02
CA ILE A 66 -22.03 -2.06 -16.91
C ILE A 66 -23.21 -2.89 -16.44
N GLN A 67 -22.96 -4.20 -16.31
CA GLN A 67 -23.85 -5.14 -15.65
C GLN A 67 -23.08 -5.78 -14.49
N GLY A 68 -23.72 -5.87 -13.33
CA GLY A 68 -23.10 -6.41 -12.13
C GLY A 68 -23.67 -5.89 -10.83
N ASP A 69 -23.23 -6.48 -9.73
CA ASP A 69 -23.56 -6.04 -8.39
C ASP A 69 -22.93 -4.68 -8.03
N ALA A 70 -23.32 -4.12 -6.89
CA ALA A 70 -22.81 -2.82 -6.44
C ALA A 70 -21.28 -2.78 -6.26
N LEU A 71 -20.66 -3.91 -5.88
CA LEU A 71 -19.22 -4.00 -5.65
C LEU A 71 -18.45 -3.92 -6.97
N LEU A 72 -18.87 -4.70 -7.96
CA LEU A 72 -18.31 -4.69 -9.31
C LEU A 72 -18.50 -3.32 -9.96
N ARG A 73 -19.68 -2.72 -9.84
CA ARG A 73 -19.96 -1.37 -10.35
C ARG A 73 -19.02 -0.34 -9.74
N LYS A 74 -18.87 -0.30 -8.42
CA LYS A 74 -17.93 0.61 -7.73
C LYS A 74 -16.49 0.41 -8.20
N ARG A 75 -16.07 -0.85 -8.37
CA ARG A 75 -14.74 -1.21 -8.86
C ARG A 75 -14.48 -0.71 -10.29
N LEU A 76 -15.44 -0.93 -11.18
CA LEU A 76 -15.34 -0.50 -12.58
C LEU A 76 -15.45 1.00 -12.75
N ALA A 77 -16.34 1.66 -11.99
CA ALA A 77 -16.47 3.12 -11.92
C ALA A 77 -15.12 3.77 -11.69
N LYS A 78 -14.45 3.34 -10.62
CA LYS A 78 -13.12 3.82 -10.25
C LYS A 78 -12.07 3.53 -11.33
N ARG A 79 -12.09 2.33 -11.90
CA ARG A 79 -11.12 1.91 -12.92
C ARG A 79 -11.25 2.77 -14.19
N TYR A 80 -12.47 2.96 -14.67
CA TYR A 80 -12.73 3.72 -15.89
C TYR A 80 -12.46 5.20 -15.68
N SER A 81 -12.92 5.82 -14.60
CA SER A 81 -12.68 7.24 -14.36
C SER A 81 -11.20 7.57 -14.17
N LYS A 82 -10.43 6.74 -13.44
CA LYS A 82 -8.98 6.90 -13.34
C LYS A 82 -8.28 6.78 -14.68
N ARG A 83 -8.72 5.83 -15.51
CA ARG A 83 -8.16 5.63 -16.86
C ARG A 83 -8.42 6.84 -17.73
N GLU A 84 -9.67 7.29 -17.84
CA GLU A 84 -10.00 8.45 -18.68
C GLU A 84 -9.30 9.71 -18.21
N LEU A 85 -9.16 9.91 -16.89
CA LEU A 85 -8.37 11.00 -16.34
C LEU A 85 -6.90 10.92 -16.78
N TYR A 86 -6.28 9.75 -16.67
CA TYR A 86 -4.92 9.55 -17.16
C TYR A 86 -4.80 9.81 -18.66
N MET A 87 -5.69 9.24 -19.48
CA MET A 87 -5.65 9.38 -20.93
C MET A 87 -5.83 10.84 -21.34
N TYR A 88 -6.75 11.55 -20.71
CA TYR A 88 -7.01 12.96 -20.92
C TYR A 88 -5.79 13.82 -20.57
N LEU A 89 -5.17 13.59 -19.41
CA LEU A 89 -3.95 14.30 -19.01
C LEU A 89 -2.78 13.97 -19.94
N SER A 90 -2.59 12.70 -20.29
CA SER A 90 -1.50 12.25 -21.16
C SER A 90 -1.60 12.84 -22.56
N LEU A 91 -2.81 12.87 -23.14
CA LEU A 91 -3.06 13.44 -24.46
C LEU A 91 -2.75 14.95 -24.49
N ASN A 92 -3.25 15.69 -23.50
CA ASN A 92 -3.14 17.15 -23.50
C ASN A 92 -1.76 17.67 -23.03
N THR A 93 -1.02 16.88 -22.24
CA THR A 93 0.34 17.26 -21.80
C THR A 93 1.45 16.66 -22.68
N GLY A 94 1.14 15.64 -23.47
CA GLY A 94 2.12 14.83 -24.21
C GLY A 94 2.96 13.89 -23.32
N ILE A 95 2.69 13.83 -22.01
CA ILE A 95 3.45 13.02 -21.06
C ILE A 95 2.87 11.62 -20.98
N LYS A 96 3.72 10.59 -21.08
CA LYS A 96 3.34 9.19 -20.91
C LYS A 96 4.01 8.61 -19.67
N LEU A 97 3.21 8.12 -18.73
CA LEU A 97 3.74 7.48 -17.53
C LEU A 97 4.07 6.00 -17.83
N PRO A 98 5.15 5.42 -17.29
CA PRO A 98 5.57 4.06 -17.61
C PRO A 98 4.51 2.98 -17.32
N TYR A 99 3.69 3.18 -16.29
CA TYR A 99 2.60 2.28 -15.91
C TYR A 99 1.21 2.78 -16.34
N GLY A 100 1.16 3.79 -17.21
CA GLY A 100 -0.09 4.35 -17.71
C GLY A 100 -1.03 4.78 -16.59
N SER A 101 -2.28 4.35 -16.65
CA SER A 101 -3.31 4.65 -15.65
C SER A 101 -3.22 3.82 -14.37
N LEU A 102 -2.23 2.91 -14.24
CA LEU A 102 -2.07 2.05 -13.06
C LEU A 102 -1.37 2.74 -11.87
N THR A 103 -1.47 4.07 -11.77
CA THR A 103 -0.91 4.83 -10.64
C THR A 103 -1.53 4.40 -9.32
N GLY A 104 -0.68 4.01 -8.37
CA GLY A 104 -1.09 3.50 -7.05
C GLY A 104 -1.63 2.07 -7.06
N ILE A 105 -1.56 1.35 -8.19
CA ILE A 105 -2.02 -0.04 -8.31
C ILE A 105 -0.81 -0.96 -8.38
N ARG A 106 -0.82 -2.05 -7.61
CA ARG A 106 0.18 -3.14 -7.72
C ARG A 106 -0.09 -3.94 -9.01
N PRO A 107 0.72 -3.79 -10.08
CA PRO A 107 0.37 -4.36 -11.39
C PRO A 107 0.36 -5.89 -11.40
N THR A 108 1.23 -6.52 -10.60
CA THR A 108 1.29 -7.99 -10.49
C THR A 108 0.04 -8.59 -9.86
N LYS A 109 -0.55 -7.92 -8.85
CA LYS A 109 -1.82 -8.35 -8.27
C LYS A 109 -2.95 -8.27 -9.30
N LEU A 110 -3.03 -7.13 -10.01
CA LEU A 110 -4.00 -6.95 -11.09
C LEU A 110 -3.85 -8.05 -12.16
N TYR A 111 -2.61 -8.40 -12.53
CA TYR A 111 -2.36 -9.47 -13.51
C TYR A 111 -2.94 -10.82 -13.07
N TYR A 112 -2.73 -11.22 -11.80
CA TYR A 112 -3.32 -12.45 -11.27
C TYR A 112 -4.85 -12.39 -11.17
N ASP A 113 -5.39 -11.25 -10.72
CA ASP A 113 -6.85 -11.04 -10.64
C ASP A 113 -7.49 -11.19 -12.03
N LEU A 114 -6.85 -10.65 -13.08
CA LEU A 114 -7.32 -10.78 -14.46
C LEU A 114 -7.30 -12.23 -14.97
N ILE A 115 -6.24 -13.00 -14.66
CA ILE A 115 -6.19 -14.43 -14.98
C ILE A 115 -7.33 -15.18 -14.28
N ALA A 116 -7.56 -14.90 -12.99
CA ALA A 116 -8.63 -15.54 -12.22
C ALA A 116 -10.03 -15.21 -12.75
N GLU A 117 -10.20 -14.03 -13.34
CA GLU A 117 -11.42 -13.59 -14.03
C GLU A 117 -11.54 -14.12 -15.47
N GLY A 118 -10.55 -14.86 -15.98
CA GLY A 118 -10.53 -15.38 -17.36
C GLY A 118 -10.28 -14.32 -18.44
N LEU A 119 -9.71 -13.17 -18.06
CA LEU A 119 -9.36 -12.08 -18.97
C LEU A 119 -7.91 -12.19 -19.44
N TYR A 120 -7.59 -11.54 -20.57
CA TYR A 120 -6.24 -11.50 -21.15
C TYR A 120 -5.41 -10.36 -20.53
N PRO A 121 -4.44 -10.64 -19.64
CA PRO A 121 -3.78 -9.57 -18.90
C PRO A 121 -2.95 -8.63 -19.77
N ASP A 122 -2.34 -9.14 -20.85
CA ASP A 122 -1.52 -8.32 -21.74
C ASP A 122 -2.38 -7.30 -22.51
N GLU A 123 -3.56 -7.69 -23.00
CA GLU A 123 -4.52 -6.76 -23.61
C GLU A 123 -4.98 -5.70 -22.61
N MET A 124 -5.15 -6.08 -21.34
CA MET A 124 -5.51 -5.15 -20.29
C MET A 124 -4.38 -4.19 -19.93
N LEU A 125 -3.11 -4.62 -19.94
CA LEU A 125 -1.97 -3.73 -19.74
C LEU A 125 -1.90 -2.67 -20.85
N ASP A 126 -2.16 -3.07 -22.10
CA ASP A 126 -2.28 -2.15 -23.23
C ASP A 126 -3.47 -1.20 -23.05
N TYR A 127 -4.63 -1.72 -22.61
CA TYR A 127 -5.82 -0.91 -22.30
C TYR A 127 -5.54 0.16 -21.24
N PHE A 128 -4.71 -0.14 -20.24
CA PHE A 128 -4.25 0.81 -19.22
C PHE A 128 -3.06 1.67 -19.65
N ALA A 129 -2.63 1.58 -20.91
CA ALA A 129 -1.51 2.31 -21.49
C ALA A 129 -0.17 2.10 -20.75
N VAL A 130 0.05 0.90 -20.24
CA VAL A 130 1.34 0.48 -19.67
C VAL A 130 2.38 0.39 -20.80
N SER A 131 3.59 0.91 -20.57
CA SER A 131 4.64 0.84 -21.59
C SER A 131 5.08 -0.60 -21.85
N LYS A 132 5.55 -0.89 -23.07
CA LYS A 132 6.00 -2.24 -23.45
C LYS A 132 7.12 -2.75 -22.53
N GLU A 133 8.03 -1.86 -22.13
CA GLU A 133 9.13 -2.18 -21.21
C GLU A 133 8.59 -2.58 -19.83
N LYS A 134 7.60 -1.85 -19.30
CA LYS A 134 6.98 -2.18 -18.00
C LYS A 134 6.12 -3.43 -18.08
N ALA A 135 5.39 -3.65 -19.16
CA ALA A 135 4.63 -4.88 -19.38
C ALA A 135 5.55 -6.11 -19.43
N GLN A 136 6.73 -6.00 -20.05
CA GLN A 136 7.75 -7.06 -20.05
C GLN A 136 8.24 -7.37 -18.62
N ILE A 137 8.57 -6.36 -17.82
CA ILE A 137 8.98 -6.55 -16.41
C ILE A 137 7.86 -7.25 -15.61
N ILE A 138 6.60 -6.84 -15.81
CA ILE A 138 5.46 -7.49 -15.14
C ILE A 138 5.43 -8.99 -15.50
N ARG A 139 5.57 -9.33 -16.78
CA ARG A 139 5.60 -10.74 -17.23
C ARG A 139 6.76 -11.53 -16.62
N GLU A 140 7.95 -10.95 -16.57
CA GLU A 140 9.12 -11.59 -15.93
C GLU A 140 8.88 -11.87 -14.45
N VAL A 141 8.32 -10.90 -13.72
CA VAL A 141 7.97 -11.07 -12.31
C VAL A 141 6.90 -12.14 -12.12
N ILE A 142 5.86 -12.16 -12.95
CA ILE A 142 4.81 -13.20 -12.90
C ILE A 142 5.39 -14.58 -13.18
N SER A 143 6.27 -14.69 -14.20
CA SER A 143 6.95 -15.94 -14.52
C SER A 143 7.82 -16.43 -13.36
N ALA A 144 8.59 -15.54 -12.73
CA ALA A 144 9.43 -15.87 -11.58
C ALA A 144 8.63 -16.26 -10.32
N GLN A 145 7.42 -15.72 -10.19
CA GLN A 145 6.51 -16.00 -9.06
C GLN A 145 5.67 -17.27 -9.25
N LYS A 146 5.63 -17.83 -10.46
CA LYS A 146 4.84 -19.02 -10.78
C LYS A 146 5.29 -20.19 -9.90
N GLY A 147 4.34 -20.79 -9.18
CA GLY A 147 4.59 -21.90 -8.24
C GLY A 147 4.99 -21.46 -6.82
N ILE A 148 5.25 -20.17 -6.57
CA ILE A 148 5.49 -19.64 -5.23
C ILE A 148 4.16 -19.21 -4.58
N TYR A 149 3.30 -18.53 -5.32
CA TYR A 149 1.95 -18.17 -4.86
C TYR A 149 0.99 -19.36 -5.00
N LEU A 150 1.06 -20.29 -4.05
CA LEU A 150 0.03 -21.31 -3.88
C LEU A 150 -1.09 -20.73 -3.00
N ALA A 151 -2.25 -20.49 -3.59
CA ALA A 151 -3.43 -20.02 -2.87
C ALA A 151 -3.99 -21.17 -2.01
N GLU A 152 -3.37 -21.44 -0.87
CA GLU A 152 -3.93 -22.34 0.14
C GLU A 152 -5.08 -21.63 0.88
N THR A 153 -6.29 -21.75 0.34
CA THR A 153 -7.50 -21.05 0.83
C THR A 153 -7.99 -21.52 2.19
N GLN A 154 -7.46 -22.64 2.69
CA GLN A 154 -7.84 -23.23 3.99
C GLN A 154 -6.95 -22.77 5.14
N LYS A 155 -5.91 -21.99 4.86
CA LYS A 155 -4.97 -21.52 5.87
C LYS A 155 -5.00 -20.00 6.02
N TYR A 156 -4.55 -19.50 7.17
CA TYR A 156 -4.53 -18.08 7.47
C TYR A 156 -3.16 -17.62 7.99
N ASP A 157 -2.89 -16.32 7.88
CA ASP A 157 -1.73 -15.66 8.50
C ASP A 157 -2.20 -14.82 9.70
N TYR A 158 -1.41 -14.78 10.76
CA TYR A 158 -1.75 -14.05 11.98
C TYR A 158 -0.87 -12.81 12.13
N PHE A 159 -1.48 -11.62 12.06
CA PHE A 159 -0.76 -10.35 12.18
C PHE A 159 -0.99 -9.70 13.54
N VAL A 160 0.10 -9.39 14.24
CA VAL A 160 0.09 -8.63 15.48
C VAL A 160 0.63 -7.24 15.18
N ASN A 161 -0.25 -6.25 15.20
CA ASN A 161 0.12 -4.86 14.99
C ASN A 161 0.76 -4.28 16.26
N ILE A 162 1.88 -3.59 16.16
CA ILE A 162 2.52 -2.77 17.20
C ILE A 162 2.81 -1.40 16.59
N PRO A 163 1.93 -0.39 16.78
CA PRO A 163 1.93 0.84 16.01
C PRO A 163 2.87 1.92 16.58
N PHE A 164 4.05 1.54 17.09
CA PHE A 164 4.98 2.48 17.74
C PHE A 164 6.32 2.55 17.01
N CYS A 165 6.82 3.77 16.84
CA CYS A 165 8.15 4.04 16.31
C CYS A 165 8.96 4.89 17.31
N PRO A 166 10.31 4.85 17.29
CA PRO A 166 11.11 5.78 18.07
C PRO A 166 11.00 7.22 17.52
N SER A 167 10.90 7.36 16.20
CA SER A 167 10.71 8.63 15.49
C SER A 167 9.87 8.44 14.21
N ARG A 168 9.38 9.55 13.65
CA ARG A 168 8.58 9.54 12.41
C ARG A 168 9.49 9.74 11.19
N CYS A 169 9.46 8.80 10.25
CA CYS A 169 10.14 8.97 8.97
C CYS A 169 9.32 9.88 8.05
N SER A 170 9.99 10.73 7.25
CA SER A 170 9.32 11.74 6.41
C SER A 170 8.45 11.15 5.29
N TYR A 171 8.76 9.93 4.85
CA TYR A 171 8.01 9.20 3.82
C TYR A 171 6.96 8.24 4.39
N CYS A 172 6.91 8.04 5.71
CA CYS A 172 6.10 6.98 6.30
C CYS A 172 4.61 7.32 6.23
N SER A 173 3.86 6.48 5.51
CA SER A 173 2.40 6.54 5.42
C SER A 173 1.66 5.64 6.41
N PHE A 174 2.40 4.85 7.21
CA PHE A 174 1.79 3.98 8.21
C PHE A 174 1.23 4.78 9.38
N ILE A 175 0.09 4.35 9.89
CA ILE A 175 -0.51 4.88 11.10
C ILE A 175 0.31 4.35 12.28
N SER A 176 1.23 5.19 12.78
CA SER A 176 2.07 4.88 13.93
C SER A 176 2.26 6.11 14.80
N GLU A 177 2.36 5.90 16.10
CA GLU A 177 2.73 6.93 17.07
C GLU A 177 4.20 6.85 17.47
N ILE A 178 4.77 7.98 17.88
CA ILE A 178 6.15 7.99 18.38
C ILE A 178 6.18 7.74 19.89
N ILE A 179 7.03 6.82 20.34
CA ILE A 179 7.14 6.40 21.74
C ILE A 179 7.23 7.59 22.71
N PRO A 180 8.02 8.65 22.47
CA PRO A 180 8.09 9.79 23.39
C PRO A 180 6.74 10.46 23.68
N ARG A 181 5.78 10.42 22.74
CA ARG A 181 4.43 11.00 22.93
C ARG A 181 3.48 10.11 23.72
N VAL A 182 3.71 8.80 23.72
CA VAL A 182 2.77 7.80 24.27
C VAL A 182 3.40 6.92 25.35
N LYS A 183 4.56 7.30 25.88
CA LYS A 183 5.34 6.51 26.85
C LYS A 183 4.51 6.00 28.03
N GLY A 184 3.60 6.83 28.56
CA GLY A 184 2.72 6.47 29.67
C GLY A 184 1.61 5.46 29.33
N ARG A 185 1.40 5.13 28.07
CA ARG A 185 0.34 4.21 27.59
C ARG A 185 0.87 2.90 27.01
N LEU A 186 2.18 2.70 26.97
CA LEU A 186 2.77 1.49 26.38
C LEU A 186 2.40 0.22 27.15
N GLU A 187 2.37 0.27 28.49
CA GLU A 187 1.90 -0.85 29.32
C GLU A 187 0.41 -1.12 29.10
N GLU A 188 -0.43 -0.07 29.15
CA GLU A 188 -1.88 -0.21 28.92
C GLU A 188 -2.18 -0.84 27.55
N TYR A 189 -1.45 -0.40 26.52
CA TYR A 189 -1.53 -0.99 25.19
C TYR A 189 -1.10 -2.45 25.19
N THR A 190 0.02 -2.78 25.84
CA THR A 190 0.53 -4.15 25.93
C THR A 190 -0.49 -5.06 26.61
N ASP A 191 -1.06 -4.63 27.73
CA ASP A 191 -2.11 -5.37 28.45
C ASP A 191 -3.36 -5.57 27.60
N CYS A 192 -3.79 -4.53 26.88
CA CYS A 192 -4.93 -4.62 25.97
C CYS A 192 -4.65 -5.63 24.86
N LEU A 193 -3.48 -5.54 24.22
CA LEU A 193 -3.09 -6.44 23.14
C LEU A 193 -3.02 -7.89 23.60
N LEU A 194 -2.53 -8.16 24.81
CA LEU A 194 -2.50 -9.51 25.37
C LEU A 194 -3.91 -10.09 25.56
N ARG A 195 -4.88 -9.26 25.96
CA ARG A 195 -6.30 -9.66 26.06
C ARG A 195 -6.90 -9.88 24.68
N ASP A 196 -6.56 -9.04 23.70
CA ASP A 196 -7.03 -9.20 22.33
C ASP A 196 -6.52 -10.51 21.75
N ILE A 197 -5.23 -10.84 21.95
CA ILE A 197 -4.63 -12.12 21.51
C ILE A 197 -5.38 -13.31 22.13
N ASP A 198 -5.72 -13.26 23.43
CA ASP A 198 -6.50 -14.31 24.10
C ASP A 198 -7.94 -14.43 23.56
N ALA A 199 -8.54 -13.30 23.18
CA ALA A 199 -9.92 -13.26 22.69
C ALA A 199 -10.06 -13.78 21.25
N VAL A 200 -8.97 -13.84 20.47
CA VAL A 200 -9.03 -14.34 19.09
C VAL A 200 -9.15 -15.86 19.06
N LEU A 201 -10.36 -16.35 18.81
CA LEU A 201 -10.61 -17.76 18.55
C LEU A 201 -10.29 -18.08 17.09
N LEU A 202 -9.16 -18.75 16.85
CA LEU A 202 -8.74 -19.16 15.51
C LEU A 202 -8.70 -20.68 15.36
N PRO A 203 -9.01 -21.21 14.16
CA PRO A 203 -8.89 -22.64 13.89
C PRO A 203 -7.46 -23.15 14.10
N GLN A 204 -7.30 -24.16 14.96
CA GLN A 204 -6.00 -24.75 15.25
C GLN A 204 -5.44 -25.51 14.03
N GLY A 205 -4.12 -25.45 13.81
CA GLY A 205 -3.44 -26.17 12.74
C GLY A 205 -3.63 -25.63 11.32
N LEU A 206 -4.37 -24.52 11.16
CA LEU A 206 -4.59 -23.85 9.87
C LEU A 206 -3.76 -22.57 9.70
N ARG A 207 -3.02 -22.14 10.72
CA ARG A 207 -2.16 -20.96 10.61
C ARG A 207 -0.87 -21.31 9.86
N ARG A 208 -0.43 -20.42 8.97
CA ARG A 208 0.82 -20.58 8.19
C ARG A 208 1.99 -19.82 8.79
N ALA A 209 1.71 -18.59 9.17
CA ALA A 209 2.72 -17.63 9.59
C ALA A 209 2.16 -16.67 10.63
N ILE A 210 3.06 -16.20 11.49
CA ILE A 210 2.85 -15.11 12.42
C ILE A 210 3.74 -13.96 11.99
N TYR A 211 3.17 -12.76 11.97
CA TYR A 211 3.89 -11.56 11.63
C TYR A 211 3.62 -10.47 12.66
N VAL A 212 4.66 -10.07 13.40
CA VAL A 212 4.59 -8.96 14.36
C VAL A 212 5.21 -7.75 13.68
N GLY A 213 4.40 -6.72 13.43
CA GLY A 213 4.80 -5.57 12.62
C GLY A 213 4.00 -4.31 12.92
N GLY A 214 4.06 -3.32 12.03
CA GLY A 214 3.27 -2.09 12.11
C GLY A 214 4.14 -0.85 12.11
N GLY A 215 4.52 -0.37 13.29
CA GLY A 215 5.54 0.67 13.44
C GLY A 215 6.94 0.04 13.46
N THR A 216 7.45 -0.21 14.64
CA THR A 216 8.72 -0.88 14.88
C THR A 216 8.58 -1.69 16.17
N PRO A 217 8.13 -2.96 16.10
CA PRO A 217 8.01 -3.85 17.26
C PRO A 217 9.21 -3.82 18.22
N THR A 218 10.42 -3.85 17.66
CA THR A 218 11.69 -3.80 18.39
C THR A 218 11.97 -2.48 19.10
N ALA A 219 11.16 -1.44 18.88
CA ALA A 219 11.25 -0.18 19.63
C ALA A 219 10.58 -0.27 21.01
N LEU A 220 9.73 -1.28 21.25
CA LEU A 220 9.21 -1.53 22.59
C LEU A 220 10.33 -1.94 23.55
N PRO A 221 10.21 -1.61 24.85
CA PRO A 221 11.01 -2.23 25.89
C PRO A 221 10.99 -3.76 25.79
N TYR A 222 12.15 -4.41 25.96
CA TYR A 222 12.32 -5.85 25.75
C TYR A 222 11.34 -6.69 26.59
N ASN A 223 11.01 -6.24 27.81
CA ASN A 223 10.07 -6.92 28.71
C ASN A 223 8.63 -6.90 28.18
N MET A 224 8.22 -5.82 27.51
CA MET A 224 6.89 -5.74 26.87
C MET A 224 6.84 -6.61 25.62
N LEU A 225 7.89 -6.55 24.79
CA LEU A 225 8.00 -7.39 23.60
C LEU A 225 7.99 -8.87 23.98
N ASP A 226 8.74 -9.28 25.01
CA ASP A 226 8.77 -10.66 25.52
C ASP A 226 7.37 -11.14 25.91
N ARG A 227 6.62 -10.32 26.66
CA ARG A 227 5.24 -10.67 27.05
C ARG A 227 4.34 -10.90 25.83
N ILE A 228 4.43 -10.05 24.80
CA ILE A 228 3.65 -10.18 23.57
C ILE A 228 4.06 -11.46 22.82
N LEU A 229 5.36 -11.67 22.60
CA LEU A 229 5.85 -12.81 21.82
C LEU A 229 5.53 -14.15 22.51
N ARG A 230 5.61 -14.23 23.84
CA ARG A 230 5.21 -15.43 24.61
C ARG A 230 3.74 -15.77 24.46
N LYS A 231 2.90 -14.77 24.23
CA LYS A 231 1.44 -14.94 24.15
C LYS A 231 1.00 -15.59 22.84
N VAL A 232 1.79 -15.44 21.79
CA VAL A 232 1.46 -16.01 20.48
C VAL A 232 1.90 -17.47 20.43
N ASP A 233 0.95 -18.41 20.33
CA ASP A 233 1.26 -19.82 20.06
C ASP A 233 2.01 -19.92 18.73
N ARG A 234 2.96 -20.84 18.58
CA ARG A 234 3.97 -20.84 17.50
C ARG A 234 4.18 -22.21 16.82
N LYS A 235 3.29 -23.17 17.05
CA LYS A 235 3.52 -24.56 16.59
C LYS A 235 3.63 -24.66 15.06
N ASN A 236 4.85 -24.93 14.58
CA ASN A 236 5.21 -25.31 13.20
C ASN A 236 4.96 -24.22 12.12
N GLU A 237 5.25 -22.95 12.44
CA GLU A 237 4.95 -21.81 11.57
C GLU A 237 6.14 -20.87 11.38
N GLU A 238 6.17 -20.12 10.27
CA GLU A 238 7.10 -19.00 10.14
C GLU A 238 6.70 -17.91 11.16
N PHE A 239 7.62 -17.53 12.04
CA PHE A 239 7.40 -16.47 13.02
C PHE A 239 8.33 -15.29 12.71
N THR A 240 7.74 -14.23 12.17
CA THR A 240 8.46 -13.01 11.78
C THR A 240 8.24 -11.87 12.76
N VAL A 241 9.31 -11.19 13.15
CA VAL A 241 9.26 -9.90 13.83
C VAL A 241 9.90 -8.83 12.95
N GLU A 242 9.19 -7.72 12.72
CA GLU A 242 9.77 -6.54 12.08
C GLU A 242 10.74 -5.83 13.02
N ALA A 243 11.96 -5.72 12.56
CA ALA A 243 12.96 -4.78 13.04
C ALA A 243 13.08 -3.65 12.01
N GLY A 244 11.96 -2.95 11.77
CA GLY A 244 11.85 -1.93 10.73
C GLY A 244 12.88 -0.80 10.87
N ARG A 245 13.54 -0.69 12.03
CA ARG A 245 14.66 0.19 12.33
C ARG A 245 15.84 -0.60 12.92
N PRO A 246 16.98 -0.67 12.23
CA PRO A 246 18.20 -1.32 12.73
C PRO A 246 18.64 -0.75 14.08
N ASP A 247 18.47 0.57 14.26
CA ASP A 247 18.77 1.32 15.48
C ASP A 247 17.95 0.90 16.73
N THR A 248 17.04 -0.08 16.61
CA THR A 248 16.24 -0.61 17.72
C THR A 248 16.58 -2.06 18.10
N LEU A 249 17.52 -2.70 17.40
CA LEU A 249 17.95 -4.06 17.69
C LEU A 249 19.07 -4.07 18.73
N SER A 250 18.70 -4.01 20.01
CA SER A 250 19.64 -4.28 21.11
C SER A 250 19.86 -5.79 21.31
N GLN A 251 20.92 -6.15 22.03
CA GLN A 251 21.19 -7.54 22.43
C GLN A 251 20.01 -8.15 23.18
N ASP A 252 19.41 -7.44 24.15
CA ASP A 252 18.26 -7.91 24.91
C ASP A 252 17.04 -8.22 24.01
N ILE A 253 16.80 -7.37 23.01
CA ILE A 253 15.71 -7.58 22.03
C ILE A 253 15.98 -8.83 21.20
N ILE A 254 17.22 -9.05 20.75
CA ILE A 254 17.62 -10.24 20.01
C ILE A 254 17.45 -11.50 20.86
N GLU A 255 17.87 -11.46 22.13
CA GLU A 255 17.72 -12.57 23.07
C GLU A 255 16.26 -12.90 23.33
N VAL A 256 15.41 -11.89 23.52
CA VAL A 256 13.95 -12.06 23.67
C VAL A 256 13.34 -12.68 22.41
N MET A 257 13.67 -12.20 21.22
CA MET A 257 13.18 -12.78 19.97
C MET A 257 13.60 -14.25 19.83
N LYS A 258 14.88 -14.54 20.11
CA LYS A 258 15.44 -15.90 20.04
C LYS A 258 14.77 -16.84 21.04
N ALA A 259 14.61 -16.41 22.30
CA ALA A 259 13.95 -17.19 23.34
C ALA A 259 12.49 -17.52 22.98
N ASN A 260 11.80 -16.59 22.32
CA ASN A 260 10.44 -16.78 21.85
C ASN A 260 10.33 -17.51 20.50
N GLY A 261 11.45 -17.92 19.89
CA GLY A 261 11.45 -18.74 18.69
C GLY A 261 11.06 -17.99 17.42
N VAL A 262 11.37 -16.70 17.35
CA VAL A 262 11.30 -15.93 16.10
C VAL A 262 12.24 -16.59 15.09
N THR A 263 11.70 -17.00 13.94
CA THR A 263 12.44 -17.71 12.89
C THR A 263 12.94 -16.77 11.80
N ARG A 264 12.37 -15.56 11.71
CA ARG A 264 12.70 -14.56 10.70
C ARG A 264 12.65 -13.16 11.27
N VAL A 265 13.64 -12.34 10.95
CA VAL A 265 13.66 -10.91 11.29
C VAL A 265 13.60 -10.10 10.00
N SER A 266 12.69 -9.14 9.93
CA SER A 266 12.56 -8.23 8.79
C SER A 266 13.24 -6.90 9.13
N VAL A 267 14.46 -6.70 8.62
CA VAL A 267 15.24 -5.46 8.80
C VAL A 267 15.07 -4.57 7.58
N ASN A 268 14.85 -3.27 7.78
CA ASN A 268 14.64 -2.35 6.68
C ASN A 268 15.61 -1.15 6.69
N PRO A 269 16.70 -1.19 5.88
CA PRO A 269 17.69 -0.11 5.82
C PRO A 269 17.15 1.15 5.12
N GLN A 270 16.10 1.03 4.30
CA GLN A 270 15.57 2.07 3.40
C GLN A 270 16.51 2.51 2.28
N THR A 271 17.75 2.84 2.60
CA THR A 271 18.75 3.32 1.65
C THR A 271 20.16 3.02 2.16
N PHE A 272 21.06 2.69 1.24
CA PHE A 272 22.50 2.55 1.53
C PHE A 272 23.27 3.85 1.27
N LYS A 273 22.57 4.99 1.14
CA LYS A 273 23.18 6.32 1.01
C LYS A 273 23.14 7.03 2.36
N GLU A 274 24.27 7.03 3.06
CA GLU A 274 24.45 7.59 4.41
C GLU A 274 23.87 9.00 4.54
N SER A 275 24.16 9.90 3.59
CA SER A 275 23.68 11.29 3.62
C SER A 275 22.14 11.44 3.58
N THR A 276 21.42 10.41 3.12
CA THR A 276 19.95 10.44 3.01
C THR A 276 19.27 10.04 4.32
N LEU A 277 19.88 9.16 5.12
CA LEU A 277 19.30 8.62 6.36
C LEU A 277 18.78 9.72 7.32
N PRO A 278 19.57 10.76 7.69
CA PRO A 278 19.08 11.79 8.61
C PRO A 278 17.94 12.62 8.01
N LEU A 279 17.96 12.88 6.69
CA LEU A 279 16.93 13.65 6.00
C LEU A 279 15.56 12.96 6.01
N ILE A 280 15.56 11.63 6.08
CA ILE A 280 14.34 10.81 6.11
C ILE A 280 13.95 10.37 7.54
N GLY A 281 14.63 10.86 8.58
CA GLY A 281 14.35 10.54 9.98
C GLY A 281 14.88 9.17 10.45
N ARG A 282 15.91 8.64 9.76
CA ARG A 282 16.63 7.43 10.15
C ARG A 282 17.90 7.77 10.92
N ALA A 283 18.14 7.08 12.02
CA ALA A 283 19.22 7.35 12.96
C ALA A 283 20.34 6.31 12.95
N HIS A 284 20.16 5.19 12.25
CA HIS A 284 21.21 4.22 11.98
C HIS A 284 22.15 4.73 10.88
N THR A 285 23.31 4.11 10.79
CA THR A 285 24.29 4.23 9.71
C THR A 285 24.23 3.01 8.80
N VAL A 286 24.82 3.10 7.60
CA VAL A 286 24.95 1.96 6.70
C VAL A 286 25.73 0.81 7.35
N LYS A 287 26.67 1.10 8.25
CA LYS A 287 27.48 0.10 8.95
C LYS A 287 26.69 -0.68 10.01
N ASP A 288 25.58 -0.15 10.50
CA ASP A 288 24.73 -0.84 11.48
C ASP A 288 23.89 -1.97 10.87
N ILE A 289 23.83 -2.07 9.53
CA ILE A 289 23.15 -3.12 8.76
C ILE A 289 24.08 -4.31 8.55
#